data_AF-A0AAU7CA51-F1
#
_entry.id   AF-A0AAU7CA51-F1
#
_cell.length_a   1.000
_cell.length_b   1.000
_cell.length_c   1.000
_cell.angle_alpha   90.00
_cell.angle_beta   90.00
_cell.angle_gamma   90.00
#
_symmetry.space_group_name_H-M   'P 1'
#
loop_
_entity.id
_entity.type
_entity.pdbx_description
1 polymer ?
#
loop_
_entity_poly.entity_id
_entity_poly.type
_entity_poly.pdbx_seq_one_letter_code
_entity_poly.pdbx_strand_id
1 'polypeptide(L)'
;MIPRESRAESERPERVLNWRGALGQTALGLSALLWLALMWIFVVQPDACAAITVFPVWAWLFPGLTLAAVGGGFQGRRWGLFLVLAWSFFFFALAEEPWSLLRSLTRHDTPTRGGRAVRVVSLNCAIGNPNAAREVARFRPDIVLLQESPNREVVKTLAREFFGVEGSVVYGPDATLLVRGKVVASDLPPNQRAYFVQAQTQLASGLTVEVISTRLVPAHFRLDLWSPDCWREQAENRRKRRTQVETIVRSLKAIPATRPIILGGDFNAPQGDAAFRSFSPRLHDTFREAGRGWGNTVINDVPFLRIDQIWSSSSLRTLNVFVAKTRCSDHRMVICDLEILPP
;
A
#
# COMPACT_ATOMS: atom_id res chain seq x y z
N MET A 1 -12.42 -92.55 16.97
CA MET A 1 -11.60 -91.40 17.44
C MET A 1 -10.93 -90.84 16.20
N ILE A 2 -11.50 -89.80 15.59
CA ILE A 2 -11.01 -89.11 14.38
C ILE A 2 -10.84 -87.64 14.80
N PRO A 3 -9.71 -86.97 14.54
CA PRO A 3 -9.44 -85.65 15.11
C PRO A 3 -10.31 -84.59 14.42
N ARG A 4 -10.90 -83.68 15.22
CA ARG A 4 -11.48 -82.42 14.74
C ARG A 4 -10.35 -81.52 14.25
N GLU A 5 -10.32 -81.24 12.95
CA GLU A 5 -9.55 -80.12 12.39
C GLU A 5 -10.13 -78.81 12.92
N SER A 6 -9.32 -78.03 13.65
CA SER A 6 -9.64 -76.66 13.98
C SER A 6 -9.42 -75.79 12.74
N ARG A 7 -10.51 -75.23 12.19
CA ARG A 7 -10.41 -74.08 11.30
C ARG A 7 -9.89 -72.91 12.12
N ALA A 8 -8.60 -72.61 11.97
CA ALA A 8 -8.07 -71.30 12.31
C ALA A 8 -8.60 -70.31 11.28
N GLU A 9 -9.63 -69.54 11.65
CA GLU A 9 -10.01 -68.33 10.93
C GLU A 9 -8.82 -67.37 10.98
N SER A 10 -8.13 -67.22 9.85
CA SER A 10 -7.14 -66.18 9.67
C SER A 10 -7.88 -64.85 9.49
N GLU A 11 -8.20 -64.18 10.60
CA GLU A 11 -8.55 -62.77 10.56
C GLU A 11 -7.30 -61.98 10.14
N ARG A 12 -7.17 -61.69 8.84
CA ARG A 12 -6.30 -60.60 8.41
C ARG A 12 -6.95 -59.32 8.92
N PRO A 13 -6.31 -58.50 9.76
CA PRO A 13 -6.86 -57.21 10.11
C PRO A 13 -6.89 -56.39 8.82
N GLU A 14 -8.09 -56.13 8.28
CA GLU A 14 -8.27 -55.08 7.30
C GLU A 14 -7.77 -53.79 7.95
N ARG A 15 -6.57 -53.34 7.56
CA ARG A 15 -6.11 -51.98 7.85
C ARG A 15 -7.08 -51.06 7.12
N VAL A 16 -8.18 -50.70 7.76
CA VAL A 16 -9.04 -49.61 7.31
C VAL A 16 -8.14 -48.38 7.28
N LEU A 17 -7.72 -48.00 6.08
CA LEU A 17 -6.83 -46.87 5.85
C LEU A 17 -7.48 -45.65 6.52
N ASN A 18 -6.85 -45.11 7.57
CA ASN A 18 -7.35 -43.93 8.27
C ASN A 18 -7.12 -42.68 7.40
N TRP A 19 -7.80 -42.64 6.27
CA TRP A 19 -7.69 -41.60 5.25
C TRP A 19 -8.06 -40.23 5.82
N ARG A 20 -8.98 -40.18 6.79
CA ARG A 20 -9.36 -38.95 7.51
C ARG A 20 -8.21 -38.41 8.34
N GLY A 21 -7.53 -39.27 9.09
CA GLY A 21 -6.35 -38.90 9.88
C GLY A 21 -5.20 -38.43 8.98
N ALA A 22 -4.91 -39.17 7.91
CA ALA A 22 -3.88 -38.80 6.93
C ALA A 22 -4.20 -37.45 6.27
N LEU A 23 -5.43 -37.27 5.77
CA LEU A 23 -5.90 -36.01 5.18
C LEU A 23 -5.80 -34.84 6.17
N GLY A 24 -6.20 -35.06 7.43
CA GLY A 24 -6.11 -34.06 8.49
C GLY A 24 -4.67 -33.61 8.76
N GLN A 25 -3.74 -34.57 8.88
CA GLN A 25 -2.31 -34.29 9.07
C GLN A 25 -1.70 -33.56 7.87
N THR A 26 -2.03 -33.98 6.65
CA THR A 26 -1.58 -33.31 5.43
C THR A 26 -2.09 -31.87 5.37
N ALA A 27 -3.36 -31.62 5.66
CA ALA A 27 -3.94 -30.27 5.65
C ALA A 27 -3.28 -29.34 6.70
N LEU A 28 -3.06 -29.83 7.93
CA LEU A 28 -2.34 -29.08 8.97
C LEU A 28 -0.89 -28.79 8.54
N GLY A 29 -0.19 -29.77 7.98
CA GLY A 29 1.17 -29.61 7.48
C GLY A 29 1.27 -28.58 6.36
N LEU A 30 0.37 -28.62 5.38
CA LEU A 30 0.29 -27.65 4.29
C LEU A 30 0.00 -26.23 4.80
N SER A 31 -0.93 -26.08 5.76
CA SER A 31 -1.19 -24.78 6.39
C SER A 31 0.06 -24.24 7.11
N ALA A 32 0.77 -25.08 7.85
CA ALA A 32 1.97 -24.67 8.59
C ALA A 32 3.11 -24.26 7.64
N LEU A 33 3.33 -25.04 6.57
CA LEU A 33 4.32 -24.73 5.54
C LEU A 33 3.98 -23.44 4.80
N LEU A 34 2.71 -23.24 4.44
CA LEU A 34 2.26 -22.00 3.81
C LEU A 34 2.49 -20.81 4.73
N TRP A 35 2.15 -20.92 6.02
CA TRP A 35 2.39 -19.87 7.00
C TRP A 35 3.88 -19.51 7.12
N LEU A 36 4.76 -20.52 7.24
CA LEU A 36 6.21 -20.30 7.34
C LEU A 36 6.76 -19.63 6.08
N ALA A 37 6.35 -20.10 4.90
CA ALA A 37 6.77 -19.55 3.63
C ALA A 37 6.31 -18.10 3.47
N LEU A 38 5.03 -17.80 3.75
CA LEU A 38 4.50 -16.45 3.62
C LEU A 38 5.08 -15.49 4.67
N MET A 39 5.29 -15.94 5.91
CA MET A 39 5.99 -15.13 6.91
C MET A 39 7.37 -14.71 6.40
N TRP A 40 8.14 -15.66 5.88
CA TRP A 40 9.46 -15.35 5.31
C TRP A 40 9.35 -14.43 4.09
N ILE A 41 8.41 -14.68 3.17
CA ILE A 41 8.21 -13.87 1.96
C ILE A 41 7.82 -12.43 2.32
N PHE A 42 6.88 -12.20 3.23
CA PHE A 42 6.42 -10.84 3.56
C PHE A 42 7.42 -10.07 4.45
N VAL A 43 8.26 -10.76 5.23
CA VAL A 43 9.34 -10.13 6.01
C VAL A 43 10.56 -9.81 5.14
N VAL A 44 11.03 -10.79 4.36
CA VAL A 44 12.27 -10.65 3.57
C VAL A 44 12.02 -9.97 2.23
N GLN A 45 10.84 -10.20 1.63
CA GLN A 45 10.42 -9.68 0.32
C GLN A 45 11.47 -9.81 -0.79
N PRO A 46 11.97 -11.02 -1.07
CA PRO A 46 12.84 -11.22 -2.23
C PRO A 46 12.09 -10.85 -3.52
N ASP A 47 12.79 -10.24 -4.48
CA ASP A 47 12.18 -9.83 -5.76
C ASP A 47 11.54 -11.00 -6.50
N ALA A 48 12.14 -12.19 -6.41
CA ALA A 48 11.60 -13.40 -7.00
C ALA A 48 10.17 -13.70 -6.52
N CYS A 49 9.80 -13.35 -5.29
CA CYS A 49 8.47 -13.58 -4.73
C CYS A 49 7.54 -12.37 -4.85
N ALA A 50 7.84 -11.39 -5.72
CA ALA A 50 6.99 -10.22 -5.92
C ALA A 50 5.54 -10.56 -6.28
N ALA A 51 5.33 -11.62 -7.06
CA ALA A 51 3.99 -12.11 -7.42
C ALA A 51 3.11 -12.49 -6.22
N ILE A 52 3.70 -12.77 -5.05
CA ILE A 52 2.95 -13.06 -3.82
C ILE A 52 2.60 -11.78 -3.06
N THR A 53 3.54 -10.84 -2.97
CA THR A 53 3.38 -9.64 -2.14
C THR A 53 2.64 -8.50 -2.84
N VAL A 54 2.29 -8.64 -4.13
CA VAL A 54 1.33 -7.76 -4.81
C VAL A 54 -0.10 -7.96 -4.32
N PHE A 55 -0.41 -9.11 -3.69
CA PHE A 55 -1.70 -9.36 -3.05
C PHE A 55 -1.69 -8.84 -1.61
N PRO A 56 -2.84 -8.37 -1.10
CA PRO A 56 -2.92 -7.93 0.28
C PRO A 56 -2.74 -9.12 1.23
N VAL A 57 -2.11 -8.85 2.38
CA VAL A 57 -1.77 -9.87 3.38
C VAL A 57 -2.98 -10.72 3.78
N TRP A 58 -4.14 -10.10 3.96
CA TRP A 58 -5.36 -10.79 4.38
C TRP A 58 -5.90 -11.79 3.35
N ALA A 59 -5.60 -11.63 2.05
CA ALA A 59 -6.05 -12.59 1.03
C ALA A 59 -5.46 -13.99 1.25
N TRP A 60 -4.29 -14.07 1.89
CA TRP A 60 -3.62 -15.33 2.18
C TRP A 60 -4.19 -16.07 3.41
N LEU A 61 -5.04 -15.41 4.20
CA LEU A 61 -5.73 -16.05 5.33
C LEU A 61 -6.72 -17.11 4.84
N PHE A 62 -7.36 -16.91 3.69
CA PHE A 62 -8.36 -17.84 3.17
C PHE A 62 -7.81 -19.26 2.94
N PRO A 63 -6.77 -19.49 2.11
CA PRO A 63 -6.22 -20.83 1.93
C PRO A 63 -5.63 -21.38 3.23
N GLY A 64 -4.95 -20.54 4.02
CA GLY A 64 -4.32 -20.93 5.27
C GLY A 64 -5.31 -21.43 6.34
N LEU A 65 -6.32 -20.63 6.64
CA LEU A 65 -7.34 -20.96 7.63
C LEU A 65 -8.24 -22.10 7.17
N THR A 66 -8.52 -22.22 5.87
CA THR A 66 -9.29 -23.35 5.32
C THR A 66 -8.56 -24.67 5.56
N LEU A 67 -7.25 -24.72 5.26
CA LEU A 67 -6.43 -25.90 5.53
C LEU A 67 -6.35 -26.22 7.03
N ALA A 68 -6.19 -25.21 7.88
CA ALA A 68 -6.17 -25.38 9.32
C ALA A 68 -7.52 -25.91 9.87
N ALA A 69 -8.65 -25.42 9.36
CA ALA A 69 -9.99 -25.84 9.76
C ALA A 69 -10.30 -27.27 9.31
N VAL A 70 -10.03 -27.60 8.06
CA VAL A 70 -10.16 -28.97 7.52
C VAL A 70 -9.29 -29.94 8.34
N GLY A 71 -8.03 -29.57 8.56
CA GLY A 71 -7.10 -30.34 9.38
C GLY A 71 -7.62 -30.61 10.79
N GLY A 72 -7.97 -29.54 11.52
CA GLY A 72 -8.45 -29.62 12.90
C GLY A 72 -9.80 -30.32 13.07
N GLY A 73 -10.65 -30.32 12.03
CA GLY A 73 -11.94 -31.00 12.02
C GLY A 73 -11.84 -32.53 11.90
N PHE A 74 -10.81 -33.04 11.19
CA PHE A 74 -10.59 -34.48 11.07
C PHE A 74 -9.72 -35.07 12.19
N GLN A 75 -8.64 -34.37 12.58
CA GLN A 75 -7.76 -34.81 13.66
C GLN A 75 -6.93 -33.65 14.19
N GLY A 76 -6.68 -33.59 15.50
CA GLY A 76 -5.73 -32.61 16.04
C GLY A 76 -6.30 -31.19 16.20
N ARG A 77 -7.50 -31.07 16.77
CA ARG A 77 -8.14 -29.79 17.14
C ARG A 77 -7.19 -28.79 17.81
N ARG A 78 -6.28 -29.25 18.68
CA ARG A 78 -5.24 -28.42 19.31
C ARG A 78 -4.28 -27.76 18.31
N TRP A 79 -3.88 -28.50 17.27
CA TRP A 79 -2.98 -28.03 16.22
C TRP A 79 -3.71 -27.12 15.24
N GLY A 80 -4.97 -27.44 14.90
CA GLY A 80 -5.83 -26.53 14.15
C GLY A 80 -5.98 -25.18 14.87
N LEU A 81 -6.27 -25.19 16.18
CA LEU A 81 -6.35 -23.96 16.98
C LEU A 81 -5.02 -23.20 17.02
N PHE A 82 -3.89 -23.89 17.20
CA PHE A 82 -2.56 -23.29 17.15
C PHE A 82 -2.32 -22.57 15.81
N LEU A 83 -2.66 -23.19 14.69
CA LEU A 83 -2.50 -22.58 13.37
C LEU A 83 -3.45 -21.39 13.16
N VAL A 84 -4.67 -21.44 13.67
CA VAL A 84 -5.57 -20.26 13.67
C VAL A 84 -4.94 -19.10 14.43
N LEU A 85 -4.33 -19.35 15.60
CA LEU A 85 -3.60 -18.32 16.35
C LEU A 85 -2.36 -17.82 15.58
N ALA A 86 -1.62 -18.71 14.92
CA ALA A 86 -0.47 -18.33 14.10
C ALA A 86 -0.88 -17.45 12.90
N TRP A 87 -1.94 -17.80 12.19
CA TRP A 87 -2.50 -16.99 11.11
C TRP A 87 -3.08 -15.66 11.60
N SER A 88 -3.64 -15.64 12.81
CA SER A 88 -4.07 -14.39 13.45
C SER A 88 -2.86 -13.49 13.73
N PHE A 89 -1.77 -14.05 14.28
CA PHE A 89 -0.52 -13.31 14.45
C PHE A 89 0.04 -12.80 13.11
N PHE A 90 0.04 -13.60 12.05
CA PHE A 90 0.42 -13.19 10.70
C PHE A 90 -0.39 -11.97 10.23
N PHE A 91 -1.72 -12.01 10.40
CA PHE A 91 -2.59 -10.91 10.04
C PHE A 91 -2.27 -9.64 10.83
N PHE A 92 -2.24 -9.70 12.16
CA PHE A 92 -1.98 -8.53 13.00
C PHE A 92 -0.54 -7.99 12.89
N ALA A 93 0.44 -8.83 12.57
CA ALA A 93 1.82 -8.41 12.43
C ALA A 93 2.12 -7.74 11.08
N LEU A 94 1.49 -8.22 9.99
CA LEU A 94 1.87 -7.86 8.62
C LEU A 94 0.79 -7.07 7.87
N ALA A 95 -0.49 -7.22 8.21
CA ALA A 95 -1.55 -6.43 7.61
C ALA A 95 -1.69 -5.07 8.29
N GLU A 96 -2.08 -4.06 7.51
CA GLU A 96 -2.25 -2.69 7.99
C GLU A 96 -3.70 -2.39 8.40
N GLU A 97 -4.63 -3.11 7.79
CA GLU A 97 -6.07 -2.95 7.97
C GLU A 97 -6.53 -3.11 9.43
N PRO A 98 -6.04 -4.09 10.22
CA PRO A 98 -6.45 -4.21 11.62
C PRO A 98 -6.17 -2.95 12.44
N TRP A 99 -4.99 -2.36 12.25
CA TRP A 99 -4.54 -1.20 13.01
C TRP A 99 -5.23 0.08 12.58
N SER A 100 -5.42 0.27 11.27
CA SER A 100 -6.16 1.43 10.75
C SER A 100 -7.65 1.39 11.09
N LEU A 101 -8.28 0.20 11.08
CA LEU A 101 -9.64 0.02 11.56
C LEU A 101 -9.75 0.25 13.07
N LEU A 102 -8.83 -0.28 13.87
CA LEU A 102 -8.80 -0.06 15.32
C LEU A 102 -8.62 1.43 15.65
N ARG A 103 -7.72 2.14 14.94
CA ARG A 103 -7.58 3.60 15.08
C ARG A 103 -8.88 4.33 14.78
N SER A 104 -9.75 3.80 13.92
CA SER A 104 -11.03 4.44 13.60
C SER A 104 -12.04 4.41 14.76
N LEU A 105 -11.82 3.57 15.77
CA LEU A 105 -12.66 3.50 16.96
C LEU A 105 -12.31 4.58 18.00
N THR A 106 -11.15 5.22 17.91
CA THR A 106 -10.76 6.30 18.82
C THR A 106 -11.20 7.65 18.26
N ARG A 107 -11.62 8.57 19.14
CA ARG A 107 -11.89 9.96 18.73
C ARG A 107 -10.63 10.57 18.12
N HIS A 108 -10.85 11.35 17.07
CA HIS A 108 -9.79 12.06 16.38
C HIS A 108 -10.03 13.55 16.55
N ASP A 109 -8.99 14.26 17.00
CA ASP A 109 -9.01 15.71 17.00
C ASP A 109 -8.92 16.16 15.55
N THR A 110 -9.99 16.81 15.06
CA THR A 110 -9.92 17.50 13.78
C THR A 110 -8.79 18.54 13.93
N PRO A 111 -7.75 18.51 13.07
CA PRO A 111 -6.66 19.46 13.16
C PRO A 111 -7.26 20.86 13.15
N THR A 112 -7.10 21.59 14.25
CA THR A 112 -7.32 23.02 14.19
C THR A 112 -6.34 23.54 13.16
N ARG A 113 -6.84 24.18 12.11
CA ARG A 113 -5.99 24.88 11.13
C ARG A 113 -5.36 26.09 11.80
N GLY A 114 -4.45 25.86 12.74
CA GLY A 114 -3.44 26.84 13.11
C GLY A 114 -2.49 27.03 11.94
N GLY A 115 -1.68 28.09 11.94
CA GLY A 115 -0.81 28.46 10.81
C GLY A 115 0.22 27.39 10.37
N ARG A 116 0.28 26.23 11.05
CA ARG A 116 1.24 25.13 10.80
C ARG A 116 0.62 23.86 10.25
N ALA A 117 -0.70 23.77 10.18
CA ALA A 117 -1.40 22.63 9.60
C ALA A 117 -1.39 22.73 8.06
N VAL A 118 -1.19 21.59 7.40
CA VAL A 118 -1.16 21.47 5.94
C VAL A 118 -1.99 20.28 5.53
N ARG A 119 -2.96 20.48 4.64
CA ARG A 119 -3.71 19.38 4.02
C ARG A 119 -3.19 19.05 2.64
N VAL A 120 -2.78 17.80 2.46
CA VAL A 120 -2.35 17.23 1.18
C VAL A 120 -3.43 16.30 0.67
N VAL A 121 -3.79 16.42 -0.61
CA VAL A 121 -4.67 15.46 -1.28
C VAL A 121 -3.96 14.89 -2.51
N SER A 122 -3.91 13.56 -2.61
CA SER A 122 -3.36 12.85 -3.76
C SER A 122 -4.46 12.11 -4.52
N LEU A 123 -4.44 12.18 -5.86
CA LEU A 123 -5.39 11.49 -6.72
C LEU A 123 -4.83 11.17 -8.11
N ASN A 124 -4.88 9.89 -8.48
CA ASN A 124 -4.83 9.46 -9.88
C ASN A 124 -6.15 9.84 -10.60
N CYS A 125 -6.04 10.54 -11.72
CA CYS A 125 -7.15 11.14 -12.46
C CYS A 125 -7.66 10.31 -13.66
N ALA A 126 -7.42 8.99 -13.72
CA ALA A 126 -7.99 8.10 -14.75
C ALA A 126 -7.87 8.68 -16.18
N ILE A 127 -6.63 8.77 -16.65
CA ILE A 127 -6.21 9.24 -17.97
C ILE A 127 -6.61 10.70 -18.19
N GLY A 128 -6.26 11.56 -17.24
CA GLY A 128 -6.40 13.00 -17.35
C GLY A 128 -7.82 13.52 -17.23
N ASN A 129 -8.73 12.78 -16.57
CA ASN A 129 -10.11 13.19 -16.36
C ASN A 129 -10.20 14.45 -15.48
N PRO A 130 -10.61 15.61 -16.03
CA PRO A 130 -10.70 16.85 -15.26
C PRO A 130 -11.72 16.79 -14.13
N ASN A 131 -12.78 16.01 -14.29
CA ASN A 131 -13.83 15.90 -13.28
C ASN A 131 -13.35 15.15 -12.04
N ALA A 132 -12.50 14.13 -12.22
CA ALA A 132 -11.83 13.47 -11.10
C ALA A 132 -10.99 14.46 -10.31
N ALA A 133 -10.16 15.26 -10.99
CA ALA A 133 -9.33 16.27 -10.35
C ALA A 133 -10.16 17.32 -9.58
N ARG A 134 -11.31 17.75 -10.11
CA ARG A 134 -12.21 18.70 -9.41
C ARG A 134 -12.78 18.18 -8.10
N GLU A 135 -12.97 16.86 -7.96
CA GLU A 135 -13.48 16.28 -6.72
C GLU A 135 -12.59 16.56 -5.50
N VAL A 136 -11.30 16.85 -5.72
CA VAL A 136 -10.33 17.20 -4.67
C VAL A 136 -10.73 18.48 -3.94
N ALA A 137 -11.39 19.43 -4.60
CA ALA A 137 -11.73 20.74 -4.04
C ALA A 137 -12.56 20.66 -2.75
N ARG A 138 -13.45 19.65 -2.63
CA ARG A 138 -14.32 19.47 -1.44
C ARG A 138 -13.54 19.27 -0.14
N PHE A 139 -12.29 18.84 -0.22
CA PHE A 139 -11.42 18.64 0.95
C PHE A 139 -10.64 19.89 1.36
N ARG A 140 -10.74 20.99 0.59
CA ARG A 140 -10.05 22.26 0.83
C ARG A 140 -8.53 22.07 1.06
N PRO A 141 -7.80 21.43 0.15
CA PRO A 141 -6.37 21.18 0.31
C PRO A 141 -5.56 22.48 0.33
N ASP A 142 -4.32 22.36 0.80
CA ASP A 142 -3.24 23.35 0.59
C ASP A 142 -2.27 22.87 -0.50
N ILE A 143 -2.15 21.55 -0.66
CA ILE A 143 -1.31 20.87 -1.65
C ILE A 143 -2.13 19.79 -2.34
N VAL A 144 -2.07 19.71 -3.67
CA VAL A 144 -2.70 18.67 -4.48
C VAL A 144 -1.66 17.98 -5.34
N LEU A 145 -1.66 16.66 -5.30
CA LEU A 145 -0.78 15.77 -6.07
C LEU A 145 -1.66 14.99 -7.06
N LEU A 146 -1.50 15.24 -8.37
CA LEU A 146 -2.26 14.55 -9.41
C LEU A 146 -1.36 13.57 -10.17
N GLN A 147 -1.89 12.41 -10.53
CA GLN A 147 -1.25 11.40 -11.39
C GLN A 147 -2.20 11.08 -12.54
N GLU A 148 -1.70 10.54 -13.67
CA GLU A 148 -2.50 10.48 -14.90
C GLU A 148 -3.10 11.87 -15.15
N SER A 149 -2.24 12.89 -15.04
CA SER A 149 -2.68 14.27 -14.88
C SER A 149 -3.50 14.76 -16.08
N PRO A 150 -4.53 15.60 -15.86
CA PRO A 150 -5.10 16.37 -16.95
C PRO A 150 -4.03 17.24 -17.62
N ASN A 151 -4.31 17.68 -18.86
CA ASN A 151 -3.36 18.50 -19.59
C ASN A 151 -3.04 19.84 -18.87
N ARG A 152 -1.95 20.47 -19.31
CA ARG A 152 -1.40 21.70 -18.71
C ARG A 152 -2.42 22.83 -18.53
N GLU A 153 -3.29 23.06 -19.50
CA GLU A 153 -4.24 24.19 -19.44
C GLU A 153 -5.40 23.90 -18.47
N VAL A 154 -5.82 22.63 -18.38
CA VAL A 154 -6.79 22.19 -17.38
C VAL A 154 -6.22 22.35 -15.98
N VAL A 155 -5.00 21.88 -15.70
CA VAL A 155 -4.44 21.99 -14.33
C VAL A 155 -4.17 23.43 -13.90
N LYS A 156 -3.84 24.33 -14.83
CA LYS A 156 -3.75 25.78 -14.54
C LYS A 156 -5.11 26.36 -14.14
N THR A 157 -6.16 25.95 -14.84
CA THR A 157 -7.54 26.34 -14.51
C THR A 157 -7.93 25.82 -13.14
N LEU A 158 -7.66 24.54 -12.85
CA LEU A 158 -7.92 23.93 -11.53
C LEU A 158 -7.17 24.66 -10.40
N ALA A 159 -5.92 25.06 -10.60
CA ALA A 159 -5.17 25.81 -9.58
C ALA A 159 -5.83 27.16 -9.26
N ARG A 160 -6.35 27.86 -10.28
CA ARG A 160 -7.11 29.10 -10.08
C ARG A 160 -8.46 28.83 -9.40
N GLU A 161 -9.16 27.76 -9.78
CA GLU A 161 -10.41 27.34 -9.14
C GLU A 161 -10.21 27.01 -7.65
N PHE A 162 -9.12 26.32 -7.28
CA PHE A 162 -8.88 25.86 -5.91
C PHE A 162 -8.28 26.94 -5.00
N PHE A 163 -7.39 27.76 -5.54
CA PHE A 163 -6.50 28.63 -4.77
C PHE A 163 -6.55 30.11 -5.20
N GLY A 164 -7.28 30.45 -6.25
CA GLY A 164 -7.35 31.81 -6.77
C GLY A 164 -5.99 32.32 -7.22
N VAL A 165 -5.65 33.56 -6.82
CA VAL A 165 -4.38 34.23 -7.15
C VAL A 165 -3.17 33.61 -6.45
N GLU A 166 -3.39 32.83 -5.39
CA GLU A 166 -2.33 32.13 -4.66
C GLU A 166 -1.98 30.77 -5.28
N GLY A 167 -2.67 30.36 -6.34
CA GLY A 167 -2.48 29.05 -6.98
C GLY A 167 -1.22 28.98 -7.83
N SER A 168 -0.33 28.06 -7.49
CA SER A 168 0.84 27.69 -8.28
C SER A 168 0.77 26.27 -8.80
N VAL A 169 1.41 26.01 -9.95
CA VAL A 169 1.43 24.68 -10.59
C VAL A 169 2.85 24.31 -11.01
N VAL A 170 3.25 23.07 -10.73
CA VAL A 170 4.39 22.41 -11.35
C VAL A 170 3.87 21.22 -12.16
N TYR A 171 3.83 21.39 -13.48
CA TYR A 171 3.29 20.41 -14.41
C TYR A 171 4.36 19.39 -14.82
N GLY A 172 4.06 18.10 -14.69
CA GLY A 172 4.79 17.02 -15.34
C GLY A 172 3.92 16.34 -16.41
N PRO A 173 4.50 15.52 -17.29
CA PRO A 173 3.74 14.73 -18.27
C PRO A 173 2.69 13.82 -17.64
N ASP A 174 2.96 13.31 -16.43
CA ASP A 174 2.11 12.34 -15.76
C ASP A 174 1.76 12.76 -14.32
N ALA A 175 2.76 13.20 -13.55
CA ALA A 175 2.58 13.73 -12.20
C ALA A 175 2.52 15.27 -12.20
N THR A 176 1.56 15.86 -11.50
CA THR A 176 1.39 17.32 -11.37
C THR A 176 1.22 17.72 -9.91
N LEU A 177 1.81 18.86 -9.55
CA LEU A 177 1.70 19.48 -8.24
C LEU A 177 0.94 20.80 -8.35
N LEU A 178 -0.11 20.99 -7.55
CA LEU A 178 -0.80 22.26 -7.37
C LEU A 178 -0.68 22.69 -5.91
N VAL A 179 -0.39 23.96 -5.65
CA VAL A 179 -0.11 24.47 -4.29
C VAL A 179 -0.80 25.82 -4.07
N ARG A 180 -1.37 26.01 -2.89
CA ARG A 180 -1.75 27.33 -2.35
C ARG A 180 -0.51 28.03 -1.80
N GLY A 181 0.17 28.77 -2.65
CA GLY A 181 1.43 29.43 -2.33
C GLY A 181 2.34 29.60 -3.54
N LYS A 182 3.62 29.84 -3.29
CA LYS A 182 4.64 29.99 -4.34
C LYS A 182 5.43 28.70 -4.49
N VAL A 183 5.84 28.38 -5.71
CA VAL A 183 6.65 27.20 -6.00
C VAL A 183 7.89 27.58 -6.80
N VAL A 184 9.00 26.91 -6.50
CA VAL A 184 10.22 26.91 -7.31
C VAL A 184 10.45 25.47 -7.73
N ALA A 185 10.14 25.15 -8.99
CA ALA A 185 10.29 23.81 -9.53
C ALA A 185 11.77 23.45 -9.65
N SER A 186 12.13 22.22 -9.31
CA SER A 186 13.46 21.68 -9.58
C SER A 186 13.65 21.43 -11.07
N ASP A 187 14.85 21.71 -11.58
CA ASP A 187 15.22 21.36 -12.95
C ASP A 187 15.56 19.87 -13.03
N LEU A 188 14.59 19.08 -13.51
CA LEU A 188 14.72 17.64 -13.63
C LEU A 188 14.91 17.25 -15.10
N PRO A 189 15.86 16.34 -15.40
CA PRO A 189 16.01 15.77 -16.73
C PRO A 189 14.69 15.15 -17.25
N PRO A 190 14.43 15.16 -18.57
CA PRO A 190 13.15 14.69 -19.14
C PRO A 190 12.76 13.26 -18.71
N ASN A 191 13.72 12.36 -18.60
CA ASN A 191 13.50 10.98 -18.17
C ASN A 191 13.06 10.87 -16.70
N GLN A 192 13.45 11.80 -15.83
CA GLN A 192 12.99 11.88 -14.44
C GLN A 192 11.62 12.54 -14.34
N ARG A 193 11.46 13.66 -15.06
CA ARG A 193 10.19 14.40 -15.12
C ARG A 193 9.02 13.55 -15.60
N ALA A 194 9.29 12.49 -16.36
CA ALA A 194 8.29 11.54 -16.84
C ALA A 194 7.49 10.86 -15.71
N TYR A 195 8.06 10.68 -14.51
CA TYR A 195 7.40 9.95 -13.41
C TYR A 195 7.39 10.71 -12.07
N PHE A 196 8.01 11.87 -11.96
CA PHE A 196 7.79 12.77 -10.82
C PHE A 196 8.07 14.24 -11.15
N VAL A 197 7.47 15.12 -10.35
CA VAL A 197 7.83 16.53 -10.25
C VAL A 197 8.26 16.85 -8.84
N GLN A 198 9.19 17.78 -8.69
CA GLN A 198 9.71 18.23 -7.41
C GLN A 198 9.73 19.76 -7.37
N ALA A 199 9.38 20.32 -6.21
CA ALA A 199 9.45 21.75 -6.01
C ALA A 199 9.72 22.10 -4.54
N GLN A 200 10.49 23.16 -4.34
CA GLN A 200 10.47 23.89 -3.10
C GLN A 200 9.20 24.76 -3.09
N THR A 201 8.41 24.65 -2.03
CA THR A 201 7.12 25.34 -1.93
C THR A 201 7.12 26.24 -0.71
N GLN A 202 6.66 27.48 -0.88
CA GLN A 202 6.33 28.40 0.21
C GLN A 202 4.81 28.50 0.27
N LEU A 203 4.21 27.89 1.28
CA LEU A 203 2.77 27.91 1.50
C LEU A 203 2.29 29.32 1.82
N ALA A 204 1.00 29.60 1.62
CA ALA A 204 0.39 30.87 1.99
C ALA A 204 0.55 31.21 3.49
N SER A 205 0.76 30.21 4.35
CA SER A 205 1.09 30.39 5.77
C SER A 205 2.52 30.90 6.04
N GLY A 206 3.36 31.03 5.00
CA GLY A 206 4.78 31.40 5.09
C GLY A 206 5.73 30.22 5.29
N LEU A 207 5.21 29.02 5.55
CA LEU A 207 6.01 27.82 5.78
C LEU A 207 6.61 27.28 4.49
N THR A 208 7.84 26.77 4.58
CA THR A 208 8.55 26.18 3.44
C THR A 208 8.60 24.66 3.58
N VAL A 209 8.22 23.95 2.51
CA VAL A 209 8.23 22.49 2.43
C VAL A 209 8.66 22.04 1.04
N GLU A 210 9.48 21.00 0.97
CA GLU A 210 9.75 20.32 -0.30
C GLU A 210 8.57 19.39 -0.62
N VAL A 211 8.06 19.47 -1.85
CA VAL A 211 6.95 18.62 -2.29
C VAL A 211 7.34 17.86 -3.55
N ILE A 212 7.09 16.56 -3.52
CA ILE A 212 7.28 15.66 -4.65
C ILE A 212 5.95 14.99 -4.97
N SER A 213 5.49 15.13 -6.21
CA SER A 213 4.38 14.33 -6.76
C SER A 213 4.95 13.29 -7.71
N THR A 214 4.57 12.03 -7.54
CA THR A 214 5.09 10.92 -8.37
C THR A 214 4.00 10.00 -8.87
N ARG A 215 4.26 9.40 -10.03
CA ARG A 215 3.59 8.19 -10.48
C ARG A 215 4.66 7.22 -10.95
N LEU A 216 4.87 6.15 -10.20
CA LEU A 216 5.88 5.15 -10.55
C LEU A 216 5.39 4.23 -11.67
N VAL A 217 6.30 3.42 -12.22
CA VAL A 217 6.02 2.46 -13.28
C VAL A 217 4.74 1.66 -12.97
N PRO A 218 3.78 1.57 -13.91
CA PRO A 218 2.52 0.87 -13.71
C PRO A 218 2.70 -0.56 -13.20
N ALA A 219 1.77 -1.00 -12.35
CA ALA A 219 1.68 -2.39 -11.95
C ALA A 219 1.06 -3.22 -13.08
N HIS A 220 1.51 -4.47 -13.23
CA HIS A 220 0.81 -5.46 -14.05
C HIS A 220 0.07 -6.40 -13.11
N PHE A 221 -1.26 -6.39 -13.15
CA PHE A 221 -2.05 -7.30 -12.32
C PHE A 221 -2.21 -8.64 -13.03
N ARG A 222 -1.68 -9.71 -12.41
CA ARG A 222 -1.72 -11.08 -12.93
C ARG A 222 -2.19 -12.03 -11.85
N LEU A 223 -3.13 -12.91 -12.20
CA LEU A 223 -3.69 -13.93 -11.32
C LEU A 223 -3.15 -15.33 -11.60
N ASP A 224 -2.39 -15.50 -12.68
CA ASP A 224 -1.87 -16.77 -13.16
C ASP A 224 -0.56 -17.16 -12.46
N LEU A 225 -0.62 -17.32 -11.14
CA LEU A 225 0.54 -17.65 -10.29
C LEU A 225 1.21 -18.99 -10.62
N TRP A 226 0.59 -19.84 -11.43
CA TRP A 226 1.21 -21.07 -11.97
C TRP A 226 2.18 -20.81 -13.13
N SER A 227 2.14 -19.62 -13.75
CA SER A 227 2.97 -19.26 -14.88
C SER A 227 4.33 -18.72 -14.43
N PRO A 228 5.47 -19.31 -14.85
CA PRO A 228 6.80 -18.76 -14.56
C PRO A 228 6.97 -17.30 -15.03
N ASP A 229 6.26 -16.90 -16.08
CA ASP A 229 6.31 -15.55 -16.63
C ASP A 229 5.73 -14.52 -15.65
N CYS A 230 4.65 -14.89 -14.95
CA CYS A 230 4.08 -14.04 -13.90
C CYS A 230 5.14 -13.68 -12.85
N TRP A 231 5.92 -14.66 -12.38
CA TRP A 231 6.95 -14.43 -11.37
C TRP A 231 8.11 -13.58 -11.90
N ARG A 232 8.58 -13.86 -13.12
CA ARG A 232 9.66 -13.09 -13.77
C ARG A 232 9.27 -11.63 -13.97
N GLU A 233 8.07 -11.40 -14.49
CA GLU A 233 7.56 -10.07 -14.80
C GLU A 233 7.34 -9.23 -13.54
N GLN A 234 6.74 -9.80 -12.49
CA GLN A 234 6.55 -9.10 -11.21
C GLN A 234 7.89 -8.74 -10.57
N ALA A 235 8.87 -9.65 -10.62
CA ALA A 235 10.21 -9.39 -10.12
C ALA A 235 10.90 -8.25 -10.89
N GLU A 236 10.76 -8.22 -12.21
CA GLU A 236 11.32 -7.16 -13.06
C GLU A 236 10.62 -5.81 -12.82
N ASN A 237 9.29 -5.81 -12.69
CA ASN A 237 8.50 -4.62 -12.41
C ASN A 237 8.90 -3.98 -11.07
N ARG A 238 9.08 -4.79 -10.01
CA ARG A 238 9.62 -4.30 -8.72
C ARG A 238 11.03 -3.71 -8.86
N ARG A 239 11.93 -4.35 -9.63
CA ARG A 239 13.28 -3.81 -9.86
C ARG A 239 13.25 -2.45 -10.57
N LYS A 240 12.45 -2.32 -11.63
CA LYS A 240 12.25 -1.03 -12.33
C LYS A 240 11.74 0.05 -11.39
N ARG A 241 10.75 -0.30 -10.55
CA ARG A 241 10.21 0.61 -9.53
C ARG A 241 11.27 1.02 -8.52
N ARG A 242 12.09 0.08 -8.02
CA ARG A 242 13.20 0.38 -7.11
C ARG A 242 14.19 1.37 -7.73
N THR A 243 14.55 1.23 -9.01
CA THR A 243 15.43 2.19 -9.69
C THR A 243 14.83 3.59 -9.78
N GLN A 244 13.52 3.72 -10.02
CA GLN A 244 12.84 5.02 -9.97
C GLN A 244 12.85 5.62 -8.55
N VAL A 245 12.57 4.80 -7.54
CA VAL A 245 12.64 5.20 -6.12
C VAL A 245 14.04 5.67 -5.75
N GLU A 246 15.09 4.95 -6.14
CA GLU A 246 16.48 5.36 -5.92
C GLU A 246 16.83 6.68 -6.61
N THR A 247 16.15 7.02 -7.71
CA THR A 247 16.30 8.31 -8.37
C THR A 247 15.67 9.43 -7.56
N ILE A 248 14.48 9.22 -7.02
CA ILE A 248 13.84 10.15 -6.07
C ILE A 248 14.72 10.30 -4.83
N VAL A 249 15.20 9.22 -4.22
CA VAL A 249 16.07 9.26 -3.04
C VAL A 249 17.35 10.06 -3.29
N ARG A 250 17.95 9.96 -4.49
CA ARG A 250 19.10 10.80 -4.86
C ARG A 250 18.76 12.29 -4.87
N SER A 251 17.57 12.68 -5.34
CA SER A 251 17.15 14.09 -5.27
C SER A 251 16.89 14.54 -3.83
N LEU A 252 16.37 13.63 -2.98
CA LEU A 252 16.15 13.92 -1.55
C LEU A 252 17.45 14.20 -0.79
N LYS A 253 18.58 13.58 -1.17
CA LYS A 253 19.88 13.80 -0.52
C LYS A 253 20.40 15.23 -0.66
N ALA A 254 19.98 15.96 -1.69
CA ALA A 254 20.34 17.37 -1.87
C ALA A 254 19.53 18.33 -0.97
N ILE A 255 18.50 17.84 -0.29
CA ILE A 255 17.63 18.63 0.56
C ILE A 255 18.20 18.64 1.99
N PRO A 256 18.35 19.81 2.64
CA PRO A 256 18.75 19.92 4.03
C PRO A 256 17.86 19.09 4.97
N ALA A 257 18.47 18.46 5.98
CA ALA A 257 17.76 17.60 6.92
C ALA A 257 16.60 18.32 7.65
N THR A 258 16.74 19.63 7.89
CA THR A 258 15.77 20.49 8.58
C THR A 258 14.59 20.89 7.70
N ARG A 259 14.69 20.77 6.37
CA ARG A 259 13.59 21.13 5.47
C ARG A 259 12.54 20.01 5.48
N PRO A 260 11.27 20.31 5.82
CA PRO A 260 10.18 19.36 5.72
C PRO A 260 10.03 18.83 4.29
N ILE A 261 9.74 17.55 4.14
CA ILE A 261 9.54 16.88 2.84
C ILE A 261 8.20 16.15 2.86
N ILE A 262 7.42 16.36 1.80
CA ILE A 262 6.20 15.62 1.48
C ILE A 262 6.41 14.95 0.13
N LEU A 263 6.28 13.63 0.07
CA LEU A 263 6.34 12.84 -1.15
C LEU A 263 5.03 12.06 -1.27
N GLY A 264 4.31 12.18 -2.37
CA GLY A 264 3.09 11.40 -2.54
C GLY A 264 2.68 11.19 -3.99
N GLY A 265 1.73 10.29 -4.18
CA GLY A 265 1.20 9.95 -5.49
C GLY A 265 0.86 8.48 -5.62
N ASP A 266 0.83 8.00 -6.86
CA ASP A 266 0.54 6.61 -7.21
C ASP A 266 1.87 5.85 -7.36
N PHE A 267 2.17 5.02 -6.37
CA PHE A 267 3.40 4.25 -6.34
C PHE A 267 3.31 2.95 -7.13
N ASN A 268 2.11 2.57 -7.60
CA ASN A 268 1.86 1.32 -8.31
C ASN A 268 2.42 0.08 -7.59
N ALA A 269 2.58 0.12 -6.26
CA ALA A 269 2.90 -1.05 -5.46
C ALA A 269 2.22 -0.93 -4.09
N PRO A 270 1.92 -2.08 -3.46
CA PRO A 270 1.35 -2.10 -2.13
C PRO A 270 2.24 -1.39 -1.10
N GLN A 271 1.62 -0.97 -0.02
CA GLN A 271 2.33 -0.43 1.13
C GLN A 271 3.40 -1.39 1.65
N GLY A 272 4.53 -0.84 2.07
CA GLY A 272 5.65 -1.63 2.59
C GLY A 272 6.38 -2.49 1.55
N ASP A 273 6.13 -2.33 0.25
CA ASP A 273 6.90 -3.01 -0.81
C ASP A 273 8.41 -2.72 -0.66
N ALA A 274 9.24 -3.75 -0.87
CA ALA A 274 10.69 -3.67 -0.76
C ALA A 274 11.35 -2.60 -1.66
N ALA A 275 10.68 -2.15 -2.73
CA ALA A 275 11.13 -1.02 -3.54
C ALA A 275 11.27 0.28 -2.72
N PHE A 276 10.51 0.44 -1.63
CA PHE A 276 10.46 1.67 -0.83
C PHE A 276 11.42 1.70 0.36
N ARG A 277 12.20 0.64 0.59
CA ARG A 277 13.11 0.54 1.76
C ARG A 277 14.07 1.72 1.87
N SER A 278 14.51 2.28 0.74
CA SER A 278 15.47 3.40 0.69
C SER A 278 14.85 4.76 1.06
N PHE A 279 13.53 4.85 1.25
CA PHE A 279 12.92 6.03 1.87
C PHE A 279 13.26 6.15 3.35
N SER A 280 13.41 5.03 4.05
CA SER A 280 13.81 5.01 5.46
C SER A 280 15.31 5.31 5.63
N PRO A 281 15.72 6.05 6.67
CA PRO A 281 14.89 6.63 7.73
C PRO A 281 14.36 8.04 7.41
N ARG A 282 14.61 8.55 6.20
CA ARG A 282 14.36 9.96 5.87
C ARG A 282 12.88 10.29 5.74
N LEU A 283 12.08 9.35 5.23
CA LEU A 283 10.64 9.47 5.08
C LEU A 283 9.93 8.28 5.72
N HIS A 284 8.72 8.55 6.20
CA HIS A 284 7.83 7.59 6.84
C HIS A 284 6.48 7.57 6.13
N ASP A 285 5.84 6.40 6.08
CA ASP A 285 4.50 6.25 5.51
C ASP A 285 3.46 6.86 6.47
N THR A 286 2.83 7.95 6.05
CA THR A 286 1.87 8.69 6.87
C THR A 286 0.65 7.84 7.24
N PHE A 287 0.23 6.90 6.37
CA PHE A 287 -0.92 6.04 6.65
C PHE A 287 -0.58 5.01 7.73
N ARG A 288 0.67 4.53 7.78
CA ARG A 288 1.11 3.63 8.86
C ARG A 288 1.03 4.34 10.22
N GLU A 289 1.36 5.62 10.28
CA GLU A 289 1.34 6.44 11.50
C GLU A 289 -0.08 6.80 11.96
N ALA A 290 -0.88 7.39 11.08
CA ALA A 290 -2.17 8.00 11.44
C ALA A 290 -3.34 7.62 10.51
N GLY A 291 -3.16 6.59 9.67
CA GLY A 291 -4.17 6.11 8.73
C GLY A 291 -5.38 5.49 9.42
N ARG A 292 -6.56 5.85 8.97
CA ARG A 292 -7.85 5.41 9.50
C ARG A 292 -8.74 4.85 8.41
N GLY A 293 -9.58 3.90 8.81
CA GLY A 293 -10.53 3.21 7.95
C GLY A 293 -9.85 2.25 6.98
N TRP A 294 -10.62 1.85 5.97
CA TRP A 294 -10.12 0.99 4.91
C TRP A 294 -9.32 1.80 3.89
N GLY A 295 -7.98 1.76 4.01
CA GLY A 295 -7.05 2.62 3.28
C GLY A 295 -6.78 2.27 1.82
N ASN A 296 -7.37 1.21 1.29
CA ASN A 296 -7.13 0.79 -0.10
C ASN A 296 -7.71 1.78 -1.11
N THR A 297 -7.01 1.95 -2.23
CA THR A 297 -7.26 3.03 -3.18
C THR A 297 -7.67 2.55 -4.56
N VAL A 298 -7.14 1.43 -5.06
CA VAL A 298 -7.42 0.95 -6.42
C VAL A 298 -8.56 -0.08 -6.45
N ILE A 299 -9.30 -0.10 -7.56
CA ILE A 299 -10.63 -0.72 -7.69
C ILE A 299 -11.62 0.06 -6.81
N ASN A 300 -11.84 1.33 -7.14
CA ASN A 300 -12.61 2.31 -6.35
C ASN A 300 -13.88 1.76 -5.65
N ASP A 301 -14.66 0.92 -6.32
CA ASP A 301 -15.88 0.30 -5.76
C ASP A 301 -15.60 -0.80 -4.74
N VAL A 302 -14.55 -1.62 -4.94
CA VAL A 302 -14.16 -2.75 -4.08
C VAL A 302 -12.64 -2.66 -3.84
N PRO A 303 -12.20 -1.70 -3.03
CA PRO A 303 -10.79 -1.29 -2.99
C PRO A 303 -9.91 -2.39 -2.39
N PHE A 304 -9.00 -2.93 -3.20
CA PHE A 304 -8.25 -4.14 -2.86
C PHE A 304 -6.81 -3.89 -2.43
N LEU A 305 -6.19 -2.82 -2.94
CA LEU A 305 -4.79 -2.47 -2.64
C LEU A 305 -4.63 -0.97 -2.36
N ARG A 306 -3.71 -0.61 -1.48
CA ARG A 306 -3.27 0.78 -1.24
C ARG A 306 -1.99 1.03 -2.03
N ILE A 307 -2.14 1.58 -3.23
CA ILE A 307 -1.01 1.94 -4.11
C ILE A 307 -0.77 3.44 -4.19
N ASP A 308 -1.77 4.25 -3.84
CA ASP A 308 -1.60 5.68 -3.65
C ASP A 308 -1.20 5.96 -2.21
N GLN A 309 -0.10 6.68 -2.02
CA GLN A 309 0.52 6.86 -0.71
C GLN A 309 1.02 8.30 -0.53
N ILE A 310 1.13 8.73 0.73
CA ILE A 310 1.78 9.99 1.11
C ILE A 310 2.82 9.65 2.19
N TRP A 311 4.03 10.12 1.99
CA TRP A 311 5.20 9.93 2.83
C TRP A 311 5.71 11.29 3.30
N SER A 312 6.19 11.36 4.54
CA SER A 312 6.70 12.61 5.12
C SER A 312 7.99 12.43 5.90
N SER A 313 8.83 13.46 5.93
CA SER A 313 10.00 13.52 6.81
C SER A 313 9.61 13.71 8.28
N SER A 314 10.49 13.36 9.21
CA SER A 314 10.27 13.54 10.66
C SER A 314 10.05 14.99 11.13
N SER A 315 10.33 16.00 10.30
CA SER A 315 9.98 17.41 10.56
C SER A 315 8.49 17.70 10.43
N LEU A 316 7.68 16.71 10.07
CA LEU A 316 6.24 16.76 9.97
C LEU A 316 5.64 15.73 10.93
N ARG A 317 4.58 16.12 11.64
CA ARG A 317 3.74 15.22 12.42
C ARG A 317 2.52 14.85 11.59
N THR A 318 2.27 13.56 11.40
CA THR A 318 1.05 13.08 10.76
C THR A 318 -0.13 13.14 11.74
N LEU A 319 -1.15 13.90 11.41
CA LEU A 319 -2.33 14.08 12.25
C LEU A 319 -3.45 13.11 11.86
N ASN A 320 -3.69 12.94 10.57
CA ASN A 320 -4.77 12.11 10.05
C ASN A 320 -4.49 11.68 8.62
N VAL A 321 -4.80 10.43 8.28
CA VAL A 321 -4.85 10.00 6.88
C VAL A 321 -6.09 9.15 6.65
N PHE A 322 -6.84 9.44 5.60
CA PHE A 322 -8.01 8.66 5.21
C PHE A 322 -8.20 8.72 3.69
N VAL A 323 -8.97 7.77 3.17
CA VAL A 323 -9.29 7.71 1.74
C VAL A 323 -10.75 8.09 1.50
N ALA A 324 -11.01 8.73 0.37
CA ALA A 324 -12.37 9.07 -0.04
C ALA A 324 -12.68 8.50 -1.42
N LYS A 325 -13.85 7.86 -1.52
CA LYS A 325 -14.39 7.36 -2.79
C LYS A 325 -14.52 8.51 -3.80
N THR A 326 -14.05 8.28 -5.02
CA THR A 326 -14.24 9.20 -6.14
C THR A 326 -15.43 8.76 -7.00
N ARG A 327 -15.94 9.63 -7.86
CA ARG A 327 -16.98 9.30 -8.84
C ARG A 327 -16.42 9.19 -10.25
N CYS A 328 -15.31 9.86 -10.52
CA CYS A 328 -14.76 10.01 -11.87
C CYS A 328 -13.38 9.36 -12.07
N SER A 329 -12.88 8.61 -11.08
CA SER A 329 -11.63 7.84 -11.16
C SER A 329 -11.85 6.41 -10.68
N ASP A 330 -11.03 5.49 -11.17
CA ASP A 330 -10.90 4.11 -10.68
C ASP A 330 -10.02 4.01 -9.42
N HIS A 331 -9.42 5.13 -9.01
CA HIS A 331 -8.73 5.32 -7.74
C HIS A 331 -9.56 6.14 -6.75
N ARG A 332 -9.42 5.82 -5.46
CA ARG A 332 -9.81 6.67 -4.33
C ARG A 332 -8.73 7.71 -4.08
N MET A 333 -9.13 8.92 -3.67
CA MET A 333 -8.16 9.94 -3.27
C MET A 333 -7.67 9.71 -1.84
N VAL A 334 -6.41 10.03 -1.59
CA VAL A 334 -5.78 10.00 -0.26
C VAL A 334 -5.75 11.41 0.30
N ILE A 335 -6.30 11.60 1.50
CA ILE A 335 -6.28 12.88 2.23
C ILE A 335 -5.36 12.71 3.43
N CYS A 336 -4.35 13.57 3.53
CA CYS A 336 -3.38 13.56 4.62
C CYS A 336 -3.34 14.95 5.27
N ASP A 337 -3.57 15.00 6.57
CA ASP A 337 -3.40 16.18 7.39
C ASP A 337 -2.07 16.07 8.14
N LEU A 338 -1.21 17.07 7.93
CA LEU A 338 0.13 17.16 8.50
C LEU A 338 0.26 18.44 9.32
N GLU A 339 1.21 18.44 10.25
CA GLU A 339 1.65 19.63 10.96
C GLU A 339 3.16 19.78 10.85
N ILE A 340 3.63 20.96 10.45
CA ILE A 340 5.06 21.27 10.37
C ILE A 340 5.58 21.54 11.79
N LEU A 341 6.54 20.74 12.25
CA LEU A 341 7.14 20.87 13.58
C LEU A 341 8.13 22.05 13.64
N PRO A 342 8.31 22.69 14.82
CA PRO A 342 9.37 23.67 15.01
C PRO A 342 10.74 23.05 14.70
N PRO A 343 11.69 23.84 14.19
CA PRO A 343 13.05 23.37 13.93
C PRO A 343 13.78 22.92 15.19
#